data_AF-A0A2V6B985-F1
#
_entry.id   AF-A0A2V6B985-F1
#
_cell.length_a   1.000
_cell.length_b   1.000
_cell.length_c   1.000
_cell.angle_alpha   90.00
_cell.angle_beta   90.00
_cell.angle_gamma   90.00
#
_symmetry.space_group_name_H-M   'P 1'
#
loop_
_entity.id
_entity.type
_entity.pdbx_description
1 polymer ?
#
loop_
_entity_poly.entity_id
_entity_poly.type
_entity_poly.pdbx_seq_one_letter_code
_entity_poly.pdbx_strand_id
1 'polypeptide(L)' 'MKKSRKSAQNGMRDEYDFSQGKRGKYAHRYAEGTNVVVLDPDVAKVFPNSKSVNISLRKIIRQTPQLAK' A
#
# COMPACT_ATOMS: atom_id res chain seq x y z
N MET A 1 47.93 25.45 1.62
CA MET A 1 46.58 25.60 1.05
C MET A 1 45.87 24.24 1.05
N LYS A 2 44.55 24.25 1.33
CA LYS A 2 43.50 23.20 1.31
C LYS A 2 43.86 21.88 0.58
N LYS A 3 43.40 20.71 1.06
CA LYS A 3 41.98 20.33 0.98
C LYS A 3 41.65 19.14 1.91
N SER A 4 40.75 19.35 2.87
CA SER A 4 40.03 18.26 3.54
C SER A 4 39.16 17.54 2.51
N ARG A 5 39.40 16.25 2.27
CA ARG A 5 38.46 15.41 1.52
C ARG A 5 37.24 15.13 2.41
N LYS A 6 36.28 16.05 2.42
CA LYS A 6 34.91 15.73 2.80
C LYS A 6 34.30 14.93 1.67
N SER A 7 34.28 13.61 1.78
CA SER A 7 33.46 12.78 0.92
C SER A 7 33.13 11.49 1.65
N ALA A 8 31.83 11.16 1.68
CA ALA A 8 31.24 9.86 2.05
C ALA A 8 30.47 9.77 3.39
N GLN A 9 30.00 10.86 3.99
CA GLN A 9 29.08 10.73 5.14
C GLN A 9 27.60 10.48 4.77
N ASN A 10 27.29 10.23 3.49
CA ASN A 10 25.94 9.84 3.01
C ASN A 10 26.02 8.59 2.10
N GLY A 11 26.85 7.61 2.46
CA GLY A 11 26.95 6.33 1.76
C GLY A 11 25.88 5.32 2.19
N MET A 12 25.53 4.38 1.29
CA MET A 12 24.76 3.19 1.65
C MET A 12 25.45 2.45 2.80
N ARG A 13 24.67 1.89 3.72
CA ARG A 13 25.22 1.20 4.89
C ARG A 13 25.78 -0.17 4.50
N ASP A 14 26.78 -0.64 5.23
CA ASP A 14 27.47 -1.91 4.94
C ASP A 14 26.53 -3.11 5.03
N GLU A 15 25.46 -3.03 5.82
CA GLU A 15 24.43 -4.07 5.92
C GLU A 15 23.51 -4.18 4.68
N TYR A 16 23.55 -3.24 3.75
CA TYR A 16 22.66 -3.22 2.60
C TYR A 16 23.23 -3.95 1.40
N ASP A 17 22.67 -5.12 1.09
CA ASP A 17 22.90 -5.81 -0.18
C ASP A 17 21.76 -5.55 -1.18
N PHE A 18 22.01 -4.66 -2.14
CA PHE A 18 21.11 -4.39 -3.27
C PHE A 18 21.49 -5.15 -4.56
N SER A 19 22.42 -6.12 -4.51
CA SER A 19 22.85 -6.89 -5.70
C SER A 19 21.70 -7.61 -6.41
N GLN A 20 20.65 -7.97 -5.66
CA GLN A 20 19.42 -8.60 -6.16
C GLN A 20 18.28 -7.61 -6.43
N GLY A 21 18.56 -6.30 -6.40
CA GLY A 21 17.58 -5.25 -6.62
C GLY A 21 16.98 -5.30 -8.03
N LYS A 22 15.66 -5.49 -8.13
CA LYS A 22 14.91 -5.44 -9.40
C LYS A 22 14.12 -4.15 -9.50
N ARG A 23 14.41 -3.30 -10.50
CA ARG A 23 13.67 -2.07 -10.76
C ARG A 23 12.20 -2.40 -11.02
N GLY A 24 11.30 -1.73 -10.30
CA GLY A 24 9.85 -1.93 -10.49
C GLY A 24 9.32 -3.29 -10.01
N LYS A 25 10.01 -4.01 -9.11
CA LYS A 25 9.58 -5.34 -8.58
C LYS A 25 8.10 -5.40 -8.15
N TYR A 26 7.55 -4.28 -7.68
CA TYR A 26 6.15 -4.17 -7.25
C TYR A 26 5.37 -3.09 -8.01
N ALA A 27 5.96 -2.47 -9.04
CA ALA A 27 5.33 -1.38 -9.78
C ALA A 27 4.05 -1.86 -10.48
N HIS A 28 4.05 -3.09 -11.03
CA HIS A 28 2.87 -3.69 -11.64
C HIS A 28 1.74 -3.89 -10.62
N ARG A 29 2.04 -4.43 -9.43
CA ARG A 29 1.06 -4.62 -8.33
C ARG A 29 0.50 -3.31 -7.80
N TYR A 30 1.27 -2.24 -7.87
CA TYR A 30 0.82 -0.91 -7.53
C TYR A 30 -0.07 -0.30 -8.63
N ALA A 31 0.32 -0.47 -9.90
CA ALA A 31 -0.41 0.00 -11.07
C ALA A 31 -1.74 -0.74 -11.32
N GLU A 32 -1.85 -2.01 -10.88
CA GLU A 32 -3.11 -2.76 -10.80
C GLU A 32 -4.17 -2.06 -9.93
N GLY A 33 -3.77 -1.04 -9.16
CA GLY A 33 -4.68 -0.20 -8.41
C GLY A 33 -5.20 -0.92 -7.18
N THR A 34 -4.64 -0.60 -6.01
CA THR A 34 -5.38 -0.87 -4.78
C THR A 34 -6.49 0.17 -4.69
N ASN A 35 -7.74 -0.24 -4.91
CA ASN A 35 -8.87 0.65 -4.69
C ASN A 35 -9.06 0.83 -3.18
N VAL A 36 -8.37 1.84 -2.62
CA VAL A 36 -8.45 2.19 -1.20
C VAL A 36 -9.72 3.01 -1.01
N VAL A 37 -10.72 2.40 -0.38
CA VAL A 37 -11.96 3.07 0.02
C VAL A 37 -11.89 3.38 1.50
N VAL A 38 -11.91 4.67 1.83
CA VAL A 38 -11.99 5.15 3.22
C VAL A 38 -13.44 5.10 3.66
N LEU A 39 -13.69 4.49 4.83
CA LEU A 39 -15.00 4.48 5.44
C LEU A 39 -15.19 5.72 6.32
N ASP A 40 -16.42 6.19 6.42
CA ASP A 40 -16.76 7.23 7.38
C ASP A 40 -16.53 6.74 8.83
N PRO A 41 -16.18 7.65 9.77
CA PRO A 41 -15.76 7.27 11.11
C PRO A 41 -16.81 6.48 11.92
N ASP A 42 -18.09 6.73 11.68
CA ASP A 42 -19.21 6.00 12.29
C ASP A 42 -19.30 4.57 11.76
N VAL A 43 -19.17 4.38 10.45
CA VAL A 43 -19.16 3.05 9.81
C VAL A 43 -17.92 2.26 10.25
N ALA A 44 -16.76 2.90 10.29
CA ALA A 44 -15.51 2.28 10.73
C ALA A 44 -15.56 1.77 12.18
N LYS A 45 -16.32 2.43 13.07
CA LYS A 45 -16.51 1.96 14.46
C LYS A 45 -17.30 0.65 14.55
N VAL A 46 -18.19 0.40 13.59
CA VAL A 46 -19.02 -0.82 13.58
C VAL A 46 -18.24 -2.02 13.04
N PHE A 47 -17.28 -1.80 12.14
CA PHE A 47 -16.57 -2.88 11.46
C PHE A 47 -15.11 -3.02 11.93
N PRO A 48 -14.73 -4.15 12.55
CA PRO A 48 -13.37 -4.32 13.08
C PRO A 48 -12.29 -4.50 12.00
N ASN A 49 -12.65 -4.87 10.75
CA ASN A 49 -11.69 -5.04 9.65
C ASN A 49 -12.37 -5.09 8.28
N SER A 50 -11.57 -5.07 7.22
CA SER A 50 -12.05 -5.15 5.82
C SER A 50 -12.81 -6.44 5.50
N LYS A 51 -12.51 -7.56 6.17
CA LYS A 51 -13.20 -8.84 5.95
C LYS A 51 -14.67 -8.73 6.37
N SER A 52 -14.97 -8.12 7.51
CA SER A 52 -16.36 -7.95 7.99
C SER A 52 -17.16 -7.00 7.08
N VAL A 53 -16.56 -5.89 6.65
CA VAL A 53 -17.16 -4.95 5.68
C VAL A 53 -17.53 -5.67 4.38
N ASN A 54 -16.58 -6.39 3.78
CA ASN A 54 -16.78 -7.05 2.50
C ASN A 54 -17.84 -8.16 2.56
N ILE A 55 -17.94 -8.89 3.67
CA ILE A 55 -19.01 -9.89 3.86
C ILE A 55 -20.39 -9.21 3.85
N SER A 56 -20.55 -8.09 4.56
CA SER A 56 -21.81 -7.35 4.61
C SER A 56 -22.18 -6.78 3.24
N LEU A 57 -21.24 -6.13 2.56
CA LEU A 57 -21.48 -5.57 1.22
C LEU A 57 -21.87 -6.65 0.20
N ARG A 58 -21.24 -7.83 0.24
CA ARG A 58 -21.60 -8.96 -0.63
C ARG A 58 -23.03 -9.47 -0.36
N LYS A 59 -23.50 -9.46 0.89
CA LYS A 59 -24.89 -9.81 1.20
C LYS A 59 -25.86 -8.81 0.57
N ILE A 60 -25.56 -7.51 0.67
CA ILE A 60 -26.36 -6.44 0.07
C ILE A 60 -26.40 -6.58 -1.45
N ILE A 61 -25.26 -6.81 -2.11
CA ILE A 61 -25.19 -7.01 -3.58
C ILE A 61 -26.08 -8.19 -4.02
N ARG A 62 -26.10 -9.29 -3.27
CA ARG A 62 -26.98 -10.44 -3.57
C ARG A 62 -28.46 -10.12 -3.44
N GLN A 63 -28.81 -9.24 -2.51
CA GLN A 63 -30.20 -8.82 -2.27
C GLN A 63 -30.64 -7.69 -3.20
N THR A 64 -29.70 -6.92 -3.74
CA THR A 64 -29.98 -5.73 -4.54
C THR A 64 -28.98 -5.66 -5.71
N PRO A 65 -29.22 -6.41 -6.80
CA PRO A 65 -28.31 -6.52 -7.93
C PRO A 65 -28.01 -5.18 -8.62
N GLN A 66 -28.94 -4.23 -8.55
CA GLN A 66 -28.79 -2.92 -9.18
C GLN A 66 -27.72 -2.00 -8.55
N LEU A 67 -27.13 -2.38 -7.41
CA LEU A 67 -26.05 -1.63 -6.76
C LEU A 67 -24.66 -1.94 -7.33
N ALA A 68 -24.52 -3.03 -8.10
CA ALA A 68 -23.29 -3.34 -8.79
C ALA A 68 -23.20 -2.45 -10.05
N LYS A 69 -22.19 -1.57 -10.09
CA LYS A 69 -21.82 -0.81 -11.29
C LYS A 69 -21.00 -1.68 -12.23
#